data_AF-A0A5M3Q242-F1
#
_entry.id   AF-A0A5M3Q242-F1
#
_cell.length_a   1.000
_cell.length_b   1.000
_cell.length_c   1.000
_cell.angle_alpha   90.00
_cell.angle_beta   90.00
_cell.angle_gamma   90.00
#
_symmetry.space_group_name_H-M   'P 1'
#
loop_
_entity.id
_entity.type
_entity.pdbx_description
1 polymer ?
#
loop_
_entity_poly.entity_id
_entity_poly.type
_entity_poly.pdbx_seq_one_letter_code
_entity_poly.pdbx_strand_id
1 'polypeptide(L)'
;MTNNAQFKVTKTISINIRWSTTEETPERHLEALEETGLDRAHEMMLQGYSEGELYDNITMPGDPEDGVDYRGWWTSEASIDREIPVFDGFAAEVAAKIQALDLSADVNPEFIDQAAEDGLSVIQAVQSWFADREFDCSNLHPLSGSVSEYGIGVVHLERPYIPISEESFNDYLKDGESDLYLTLSGVVVTYGTADMGLALMPLNKEMAKFVLDKHQESGADA
;
A
#
# COMPACT_ATOMS: atom_id res chain seq x y z
N MET A 1 -30.95 20.30 7.65
CA MET A 1 -31.21 19.35 6.54
C MET A 1 -29.84 18.99 6.00
N THR A 2 -29.30 17.87 6.44
CA THR A 2 -27.92 17.46 6.12
C THR A 2 -27.96 16.66 4.82
N ASN A 3 -27.35 17.21 3.77
CA ASN A 3 -27.15 16.50 2.52
C ASN A 3 -26.01 15.50 2.74
N ASN A 4 -26.34 14.22 2.90
CA ASN A 4 -25.35 13.15 2.77
C ASN A 4 -24.92 13.07 1.31
N ALA A 5 -23.81 13.72 0.96
CA ALA A 5 -23.16 13.46 -0.30
C ALA A 5 -22.50 12.08 -0.22
N GLN A 6 -22.97 11.15 -1.03
CA GLN A 6 -22.41 9.81 -1.14
C GLN A 6 -21.38 9.87 -2.27
N PHE A 7 -20.09 9.72 -1.95
CA PHE A 7 -19.03 9.69 -2.96
C PHE A 7 -18.68 8.25 -3.30
N LYS A 8 -18.40 8.00 -4.59
CA LYS A 8 -17.93 6.71 -5.10
C LYS A 8 -16.44 6.84 -5.41
N VAL A 9 -15.60 6.18 -4.62
CA VAL A 9 -14.17 6.03 -4.95
C VAL A 9 -14.02 4.89 -5.94
N THR A 10 -13.39 5.14 -7.08
CA THR A 10 -13.00 4.09 -8.03
C THR A 10 -11.48 4.05 -8.12
N LYS A 11 -10.89 2.92 -7.74
CA LYS A 11 -9.46 2.65 -7.92
C LYS A 11 -9.28 1.92 -9.24
N THR A 12 -8.47 2.47 -10.12
CA THR A 12 -8.13 1.84 -11.39
C THR A 12 -6.65 1.49 -11.36
N ILE A 13 -6.30 0.23 -11.59
CA ILE A 13 -4.92 -0.17 -11.82
C ILE A 13 -4.77 -0.41 -13.32
N SER A 14 -3.92 0.38 -13.94
CA SER A 14 -3.58 0.23 -15.35
C SER A 14 -2.34 -0.65 -15.44
N ILE A 15 -2.47 -1.83 -16.06
CA ILE A 15 -1.34 -2.72 -16.34
C ILE A 15 -0.94 -2.51 -17.79
N ASN A 16 0.32 -2.11 -18.02
CA ASN A 16 0.88 -1.94 -19.35
C ASN A 16 1.84 -3.09 -19.62
N ILE A 17 1.51 -3.93 -20.60
CA ILE A 17 2.35 -5.05 -21.01
C ILE A 17 2.95 -4.74 -22.38
N ARG A 18 4.26 -4.94 -22.52
CA ARG A 18 4.97 -4.83 -23.79
C ARG A 18 5.73 -6.11 -24.06
N TRP A 19 5.29 -6.83 -25.08
CA TRP A 19 5.98 -8.00 -25.59
C TRP A 19 6.99 -7.63 -26.67
N SER A 20 8.08 -8.39 -26.72
CA SER A 20 9.14 -8.30 -27.71
C SER A 20 9.52 -9.71 -28.17
N THR A 21 9.77 -9.84 -29.47
CA THR A 21 10.25 -11.06 -30.11
C THR A 21 11.17 -10.66 -31.28
N THR A 22 11.93 -11.61 -31.81
CA THR A 22 12.84 -11.38 -32.93
C THR A 22 12.12 -11.22 -34.28
N GLU A 23 10.86 -11.65 -34.35
CA GLU A 23 10.04 -11.63 -35.56
C GLU A 23 8.75 -10.81 -35.35
N GLU A 24 7.97 -10.60 -36.41
CA GLU A 24 6.67 -9.94 -36.28
C GLU A 24 5.69 -10.85 -35.51
N THR A 25 5.09 -10.34 -34.42
CA THR A 25 4.15 -11.12 -33.61
C THR A 25 2.90 -11.46 -34.42
N PRO A 26 2.60 -12.75 -34.65
CA PRO A 26 1.37 -13.14 -35.34
C PRO A 26 0.13 -12.71 -34.55
N GLU A 27 -0.89 -12.19 -35.24
CA GLU A 27 -2.14 -11.73 -34.61
C GLU A 27 -2.82 -12.83 -33.76
N ARG A 28 -2.70 -14.10 -34.19
CA ARG A 28 -3.19 -15.26 -33.45
C ARG A 28 -2.58 -15.45 -32.05
N HIS A 29 -1.40 -14.88 -31.78
CA HIS A 29 -0.73 -15.02 -30.48
C HIS A 29 -1.10 -13.90 -29.50
N LEU A 30 -1.73 -12.83 -29.97
CA LEU A 30 -1.98 -11.63 -29.14
C LEU A 30 -2.87 -11.92 -27.94
N GLU A 31 -3.94 -12.70 -28.12
CA GLU A 31 -4.87 -13.07 -27.04
C GLU A 31 -4.18 -13.92 -25.97
N ALA A 32 -3.38 -14.92 -26.38
CA ALA A 32 -2.63 -15.76 -25.45
C ALA A 32 -1.59 -14.96 -24.66
N LEU A 33 -0.88 -14.06 -25.33
CA LEU A 33 0.12 -13.17 -24.71
C LEU A 33 -0.50 -12.13 -23.77
N GLU A 34 -1.72 -11.68 -24.06
CA GLU A 34 -2.47 -10.80 -23.16
C GLU A 34 -2.86 -11.55 -21.89
N GLU A 35 -3.44 -12.74 -22.01
CA GLU A 35 -3.87 -13.57 -20.88
C GLU A 35 -2.68 -13.95 -19.97
N THR A 36 -1.63 -14.54 -20.54
CA THR A 36 -0.46 -14.99 -19.75
C THR A 36 0.32 -13.82 -19.16
N GLY A 37 0.41 -12.70 -19.89
CA GLY A 37 1.04 -11.48 -19.39
C GLY A 37 0.29 -10.87 -18.21
N LEU A 38 -1.05 -10.84 -18.27
CA LEU A 38 -1.88 -10.32 -17.18
C LEU A 38 -1.83 -11.22 -15.95
N ASP A 39 -1.94 -12.54 -16.12
CA ASP A 39 -1.85 -13.48 -15.01
C ASP A 39 -0.51 -13.36 -14.29
N ARG A 40 0.60 -13.28 -15.05
CA ARG A 40 1.92 -13.14 -14.46
C ARG A 40 2.13 -11.78 -13.78
N ALA A 41 1.67 -10.70 -14.39
CA ALA A 41 1.72 -9.37 -13.77
C ALA A 41 0.94 -9.36 -12.44
N HIS A 42 -0.24 -9.99 -12.41
CA HIS A 42 -1.06 -10.09 -11.21
C HIS A 42 -0.36 -10.89 -10.09
N GLU A 43 0.24 -12.04 -10.40
CA GLU A 43 1.04 -12.79 -9.42
C GLU A 43 2.18 -11.96 -8.83
N MET A 44 2.90 -11.22 -9.67
CA MET A 44 4.00 -10.35 -9.23
C MET A 44 3.49 -9.17 -8.40
N MET A 45 2.32 -8.61 -8.74
CA MET A 45 1.69 -7.57 -7.92
C MET A 45 1.33 -8.07 -6.52
N LEU A 46 0.85 -9.31 -6.38
CA LEU A 46 0.58 -9.92 -5.06
C LEU A 46 1.85 -10.11 -4.23
N GLN A 47 3.02 -10.14 -4.87
CA GLN A 47 4.35 -10.19 -4.25
C GLN A 47 4.95 -8.79 -4.00
N GLY A 48 4.21 -7.71 -4.30
CA GLY A 48 4.65 -6.34 -4.06
C GLY A 48 5.44 -5.69 -5.19
N TYR A 49 5.57 -6.35 -6.35
CA TYR A 49 6.18 -5.74 -7.52
C TYR A 49 5.21 -4.75 -8.20
N SER A 50 5.75 -3.68 -8.76
CA SER A 50 5.00 -2.72 -9.59
C SER A 50 5.38 -2.79 -11.08
N GLU A 51 6.43 -3.54 -11.41
CA GLU A 51 6.91 -3.81 -12.75
C GLU A 51 7.76 -5.10 -12.77
N GLY A 52 8.00 -5.66 -13.95
CA GLY A 52 8.88 -6.82 -14.07
C GLY A 52 8.96 -7.44 -15.46
N GLU A 53 9.90 -8.39 -15.61
CA GLU A 53 10.08 -9.16 -16.84
C GLU A 53 9.00 -10.22 -17.00
N LEU A 54 8.57 -10.43 -18.25
CA LEU A 54 7.69 -11.51 -18.66
C LEU A 54 8.42 -12.46 -19.62
N TYR A 55 8.11 -13.74 -19.52
CA TYR A 55 8.58 -14.76 -20.46
C TYR A 55 7.44 -15.73 -20.74
N ASP A 56 7.25 -16.05 -22.02
CA ASP A 56 6.26 -17.04 -22.44
C ASP A 56 6.70 -17.76 -23.72
N ASN A 57 6.21 -18.98 -23.93
CA ASN A 57 6.43 -19.78 -25.12
C ASN A 57 5.07 -20.24 -25.66
N ILE A 58 4.64 -19.65 -26.77
CA ILE A 58 3.33 -19.91 -27.37
C ILE A 58 3.47 -20.98 -28.45
N THR A 59 2.59 -21.99 -28.40
CA THR A 59 2.50 -23.05 -29.41
C THR A 59 1.08 -23.16 -29.96
N MET A 60 0.87 -22.79 -31.21
CA MET A 60 -0.40 -22.85 -31.93
C MET A 60 -0.26 -23.58 -33.28
N PRO A 61 -1.38 -24.03 -33.90
CA PRO A 61 -1.34 -24.62 -35.23
C PRO A 61 -0.71 -23.67 -36.27
N GLY A 62 0.42 -24.10 -36.86
CA GLY A 62 1.19 -23.31 -37.82
C GLY A 62 2.47 -22.70 -37.26
N ASP A 63 2.76 -22.90 -35.97
CA ASP A 63 4.04 -22.54 -35.35
C ASP A 63 5.10 -23.63 -35.53
N PRO A 64 6.38 -23.32 -35.25
CA PRO A 64 7.42 -24.33 -35.07
C PRO A 64 7.05 -25.34 -33.99
N GLU A 65 7.63 -26.55 -34.06
CA GLU A 65 7.40 -27.61 -33.07
C GLU A 65 7.79 -27.19 -31.64
N ASP A 66 8.79 -26.31 -31.52
CA ASP A 66 9.28 -25.75 -30.26
C ASP A 66 8.54 -24.47 -29.81
N GLY A 67 7.49 -24.06 -30.55
CA GLY A 67 6.75 -22.83 -30.29
C GLY A 67 7.52 -21.55 -30.69
N VAL A 68 7.02 -20.42 -30.19
CA VAL A 68 7.63 -19.10 -30.37
C VAL A 68 7.87 -18.46 -29.01
N ASP A 69 9.13 -18.11 -28.73
CA ASP A 69 9.52 -17.45 -27.49
C ASP A 69 9.20 -15.95 -27.51
N TYR A 70 8.60 -15.48 -26.42
CA TYR A 70 8.31 -14.07 -26.17
C TYR A 70 8.98 -13.61 -24.88
N ARG A 71 9.52 -12.39 -24.92
CA ARG A 71 10.02 -11.69 -23.73
C ARG A 71 9.30 -10.37 -23.61
N GLY A 72 8.83 -10.03 -22.44
CA GLY A 72 8.11 -8.79 -22.20
C GLY A 72 8.57 -8.05 -20.99
N TRP A 73 8.05 -6.84 -20.85
CA TRP A 73 8.12 -6.05 -19.62
C TRP A 73 6.72 -5.56 -19.31
N TRP A 74 6.32 -5.65 -18.04
CA TRP A 74 5.07 -5.08 -17.57
C TRP A 74 5.35 -3.97 -16.56
N THR A 75 4.45 -2.98 -16.51
CA THR A 75 4.40 -1.98 -15.46
C THR A 75 2.96 -1.78 -15.00
N SER A 76 2.78 -1.39 -13.74
CA SER A 76 1.48 -0.95 -13.21
C SER A 76 1.52 0.51 -12.84
N GLU A 77 0.40 1.18 -13.08
CA GLU A 77 0.14 2.53 -12.59
C GLU A 77 -1.24 2.53 -11.90
N ALA A 78 -1.27 2.86 -10.62
CA ALA A 78 -2.51 3.03 -9.89
C ALA A 78 -2.99 4.47 -10.04
N SER A 79 -4.18 4.65 -10.61
CA SER A 79 -4.89 5.93 -10.58
C SER A 79 -6.08 5.85 -9.63
N ILE A 80 -6.32 6.96 -8.95
CA ILE A 80 -7.47 7.13 -8.07
C ILE A 80 -8.29 8.27 -8.65
N ASP A 81 -9.41 7.93 -9.28
CA ASP A 81 -10.37 8.93 -9.74
C ASP A 81 -11.25 9.31 -8.53
N ARG A 82 -10.96 10.47 -7.94
CA ARG A 82 -11.74 11.08 -6.86
C ARG A 82 -12.11 12.52 -7.24
N GLU A 83 -13.38 12.89 -7.05
CA GLU A 83 -13.71 14.29 -6.79
C GLU A 83 -13.22 14.63 -5.38
N ILE A 84 -11.95 15.03 -5.26
CA ILE A 84 -11.36 15.40 -3.97
C ILE A 84 -11.83 16.82 -3.66
N PRO A 85 -12.45 17.07 -2.49
CA PRO A 85 -12.64 18.43 -2.02
C PRO A 85 -11.28 19.14 -1.99
N VAL A 86 -11.16 20.30 -2.64
CA VAL A 86 -9.92 21.08 -2.58
C VAL A 86 -9.83 21.69 -1.18
N PHE A 87 -9.06 21.03 -0.32
CA PHE A 87 -8.72 21.54 0.99
C PHE A 87 -7.52 22.50 0.89
N ASP A 88 -7.47 23.51 1.76
CA ASP A 88 -6.29 24.36 1.95
C ASP A 88 -5.85 24.38 3.43
N GLY A 89 -4.60 24.80 3.67
CA GLY A 89 -4.02 24.93 5.00
C GLY A 89 -4.18 23.68 5.88
N PHE A 90 -4.76 23.86 7.07
CA PHE A 90 -4.97 22.82 8.07
C PHE A 90 -5.73 21.61 7.52
N ALA A 91 -6.80 21.85 6.75
CA ALA A 91 -7.65 20.80 6.21
C ALA A 91 -6.87 19.87 5.25
N ALA A 92 -6.05 20.47 4.39
CA ALA A 92 -5.23 19.72 3.44
C ALA A 92 -4.18 18.86 4.16
N GLU A 93 -3.54 19.41 5.19
CA GLU A 93 -2.53 18.68 5.97
C GLU A 93 -3.12 17.50 6.76
N VAL A 94 -4.32 17.66 7.35
CA VAL A 94 -5.02 16.58 8.05
C VAL A 94 -5.42 15.48 7.07
N ALA A 95 -6.08 15.83 5.97
CA ALA A 95 -6.52 14.87 4.97
C ALA A 95 -5.34 14.09 4.37
N ALA A 96 -4.25 14.79 4.00
CA ALA A 96 -3.06 14.18 3.45
C ALA A 96 -2.39 13.21 4.44
N LYS A 97 -2.34 13.54 5.73
CA LYS A 97 -1.77 12.64 6.75
C LYS A 97 -2.63 11.41 7.03
N ILE A 98 -3.95 11.56 7.07
CA ILE A 98 -4.84 10.39 7.21
C ILE A 98 -4.64 9.46 6.00
N GLN A 99 -4.68 10.01 4.78
CA GLN A 99 -4.53 9.22 3.55
C GLN A 99 -3.13 8.61 3.38
N ALA A 100 -2.10 9.26 3.90
CA ALA A 100 -0.76 8.70 3.95
C ALA A 100 -0.65 7.48 4.88
N LEU A 101 -1.57 7.28 5.82
CA LEU A 101 -1.59 6.13 6.72
C LEU A 101 -2.60 5.07 6.28
N ASP A 102 -3.75 5.51 5.76
CA ASP A 102 -4.81 4.67 5.24
C ASP A 102 -5.33 5.26 3.92
N LEU A 103 -4.91 4.65 2.80
CA LEU A 103 -5.36 5.08 1.46
C LEU A 103 -6.88 4.95 1.26
N SER A 104 -7.53 4.07 2.02
CA SER A 104 -8.97 3.82 1.93
C SER A 104 -9.80 4.82 2.73
N ALA A 105 -9.17 5.60 3.61
CA ALA A 105 -9.86 6.55 4.46
C ALA A 105 -10.60 7.64 3.66
N ASP A 106 -11.90 7.73 3.91
CA ASP A 106 -12.79 8.76 3.39
C ASP A 106 -12.89 9.91 4.40
N VAL A 107 -11.98 10.87 4.29
CA VAL A 107 -11.92 12.01 5.22
C VAL A 107 -13.03 13.00 4.88
N ASN A 108 -14.05 13.04 5.74
CA ASN A 108 -15.17 13.94 5.53
C ASN A 108 -14.84 15.39 5.99
N PRO A 109 -15.38 16.42 5.30
CA PRO A 109 -15.14 17.81 5.69
C PRO A 109 -15.67 18.18 7.08
N GLU A 110 -16.80 17.59 7.50
CA GLU A 110 -17.43 17.89 8.79
C GLU A 110 -16.50 17.62 9.97
N PHE A 111 -15.73 16.54 9.92
CA PHE A 111 -14.72 16.25 10.92
C PHE A 111 -13.59 17.28 10.93
N ILE A 112 -13.12 17.67 9.74
CA ILE A 112 -12.02 18.65 9.64
C ILE A 112 -12.45 19.99 10.22
N ASP A 113 -13.68 20.44 9.90
CA ASP A 113 -14.26 21.67 10.44
C ASP A 113 -14.35 21.59 11.96
N GLN A 114 -14.88 20.48 12.49
CA GLN A 114 -14.98 20.26 13.93
C GLN A 114 -13.59 20.25 14.61
N ALA A 115 -12.61 19.57 14.03
CA ALA A 115 -11.25 19.52 14.55
C ALA A 115 -10.58 20.92 14.58
N ALA A 116 -10.88 21.76 13.59
CA ALA A 116 -10.40 23.13 13.52
C ALA A 116 -11.10 24.02 14.58
N GLU A 117 -12.42 23.88 14.76
CA GLU A 117 -13.19 24.58 15.80
C GLU A 117 -12.71 24.21 17.21
N ASP A 118 -12.37 22.94 17.43
CA ASP A 118 -11.82 22.44 18.69
C ASP A 118 -10.35 22.85 18.91
N GLY A 119 -9.72 23.50 17.93
CA GLY A 119 -8.34 23.99 18.01
C GLY A 119 -7.31 22.86 18.05
N LEU A 120 -7.63 21.70 17.47
CA LEU A 120 -6.70 20.57 17.40
C LEU A 120 -5.52 20.91 16.50
N SER A 121 -4.32 20.47 16.89
CA SER A 121 -3.20 20.40 15.95
C SER A 121 -3.45 19.31 14.91
N VAL A 122 -2.75 19.38 13.77
CA VAL A 122 -2.86 18.37 12.70
C VAL A 122 -2.63 16.95 13.24
N ILE A 123 -1.64 16.76 14.13
CA ILE A 123 -1.37 15.46 14.75
C ILE A 123 -2.55 14.99 15.60
N GLN A 124 -3.10 15.86 16.45
CA GLN A 124 -4.23 15.52 17.31
C GLN A 124 -5.48 15.19 16.51
N ALA A 125 -5.75 15.94 15.43
CA ALA A 125 -6.84 15.65 14.52
C ALA A 125 -6.68 14.25 13.90
N VAL A 126 -5.52 13.93 13.32
CA VAL A 126 -5.30 12.60 12.73
C VAL A 126 -5.46 11.47 13.76
N GLN A 127 -4.93 11.65 14.98
CA GLN A 127 -5.09 10.65 16.05
C GLN A 127 -6.56 10.49 16.47
N SER A 128 -7.30 11.59 16.59
CA SER A 128 -8.74 11.57 16.92
C SER A 128 -9.56 10.89 15.82
N TRP A 129 -9.22 11.10 14.55
CA TRP A 129 -9.91 10.44 13.43
C TRP A 129 -9.86 8.91 13.54
N PHE A 130 -8.67 8.37 13.81
CA PHE A 130 -8.48 6.92 13.96
C PHE A 130 -9.01 6.37 15.28
N ALA A 131 -9.07 7.18 16.34
CA ALA A 131 -9.73 6.78 17.59
C ALA A 131 -11.22 6.48 17.39
N ASP A 132 -11.89 7.21 16.50
CA ASP A 132 -13.33 7.06 16.24
C ASP A 132 -13.66 5.99 15.20
N ARG A 133 -12.71 5.63 14.32
CA ARG A 133 -12.98 4.80 13.13
C ARG A 133 -12.26 3.46 13.09
N GLU A 134 -11.33 3.23 14.02
CA GLU A 134 -10.43 2.08 14.07
C GLU A 134 -9.61 1.87 12.78
N PHE A 135 -8.32 1.59 12.94
CA PHE A 135 -7.47 1.26 11.80
C PHE A 135 -7.63 -0.23 11.44
N ASP A 136 -7.92 -0.52 10.18
CA ASP A 136 -8.03 -1.90 9.69
C ASP A 136 -6.64 -2.56 9.58
N CYS A 137 -6.28 -3.32 10.61
CA CYS A 137 -5.01 -4.02 10.69
C CYS A 137 -4.91 -5.22 9.72
N SER A 138 -6.03 -5.68 9.14
CA SER A 138 -6.04 -6.86 8.25
C SER A 138 -5.25 -6.66 6.95
N ASN A 139 -5.00 -5.40 6.58
CA ASN A 139 -4.24 -5.04 5.38
C ASN A 139 -2.76 -4.74 5.65
N LEU A 140 -2.27 -4.99 6.86
CA LEU A 140 -0.86 -4.82 7.18
C LEU A 140 -0.03 -5.95 6.58
N HIS A 141 1.02 -5.59 5.84
CA HIS A 141 1.95 -6.56 5.29
C HIS A 141 3.16 -6.72 6.23
N PRO A 142 3.43 -7.92 6.77
CA PRO A 142 4.55 -8.12 7.67
C PRO A 142 5.88 -7.94 6.93
N LEU A 143 6.84 -7.27 7.57
CA LEU A 143 8.21 -7.12 7.09
C LEU A 143 9.13 -8.07 7.85
N SER A 144 10.23 -8.50 7.23
CA SER A 144 11.23 -9.32 7.91
C SER A 144 12.05 -8.51 8.93
N GLY A 145 12.59 -9.20 9.93
CA GLY A 145 13.43 -8.60 10.98
C GLY A 145 12.62 -8.15 12.20
N SER A 146 13.32 -7.61 13.19
CA SER A 146 12.70 -7.14 14.44
C SER A 146 13.09 -5.72 14.80
N VAL A 147 12.28 -5.08 15.64
CA VAL A 147 12.59 -3.76 16.21
C VAL A 147 13.94 -3.77 16.93
N SER A 148 14.22 -4.87 17.64
CA SER A 148 15.47 -5.04 18.39
C SER A 148 16.70 -5.21 17.49
N GLU A 149 16.56 -5.94 16.40
CA GLU A 149 17.62 -6.18 15.41
C GLU A 149 18.05 -4.89 14.72
N TYR A 150 17.08 -4.05 14.36
CA TYR A 150 17.33 -2.76 13.71
C TYR A 150 17.65 -1.63 14.69
N GLY A 151 17.63 -1.89 16.00
CA GLY A 151 17.87 -0.87 17.02
C GLY A 151 16.83 0.26 17.02
N ILE A 152 15.59 -0.05 16.65
CA ILE A 152 14.50 0.93 16.54
C ILE A 152 14.07 1.35 17.95
N GLY A 153 14.54 2.52 18.38
CA GLY A 153 14.04 3.25 19.55
C GLY A 153 13.07 4.39 19.20
N VAL A 154 12.55 5.05 20.24
CA VAL A 154 11.56 6.14 20.14
C VAL A 154 12.00 7.29 19.23
N VAL A 155 13.31 7.54 19.13
CA VAL A 155 13.88 8.58 18.24
C VAL A 155 13.66 8.31 16.75
N HIS A 156 13.33 7.07 16.39
CA HIS A 156 13.06 6.64 15.02
C HIS A 156 11.58 6.63 14.67
N LEU A 157 10.71 6.97 15.62
CA LEU A 157 9.26 7.01 15.43
C LEU A 157 8.81 8.43 15.08
N GLU A 158 7.78 8.54 14.25
CA GLU A 158 7.13 9.81 13.92
C GLU A 158 5.64 9.77 14.24
N ARG A 159 5.12 10.91 14.72
CA ARG A 159 3.68 11.07 14.97
C ARG A 159 2.95 11.39 13.66
N PRO A 160 1.67 10.98 13.52
CA PRO A 160 0.75 10.54 14.59
C PRO A 160 0.86 9.04 14.93
N TYR A 161 0.52 8.69 16.18
CA TYR A 161 0.35 7.29 16.59
C TYR A 161 -1.11 6.89 16.43
N ILE A 162 -1.34 5.77 15.74
CA ILE A 162 -2.67 5.32 15.35
C ILE A 162 -3.18 4.36 16.43
N PRO A 163 -4.19 4.73 17.23
CA PRO A 163 -4.73 3.82 18.23
C PRO A 163 -5.30 2.57 17.56
N ILE A 164 -5.09 1.41 18.18
CA ILE A 164 -5.66 0.12 17.76
C ILE A 164 -6.34 -0.55 18.95
N SER A 165 -7.37 -1.34 18.68
CA SER A 165 -8.05 -2.11 19.72
C SER A 165 -7.19 -3.29 20.20
N GLU A 166 -7.49 -3.79 21.39
CA GLU A 166 -6.88 -5.05 21.87
C GLU A 166 -7.26 -6.23 20.96
N GLU A 167 -8.46 -6.22 20.36
CA GLU A 167 -8.92 -7.25 19.43
C GLU A 167 -8.04 -7.26 18.18
N SER A 168 -7.91 -6.12 17.48
CA SER A 168 -7.02 -5.95 16.33
C SER A 168 -5.57 -6.32 16.65
N PHE A 169 -5.08 -5.96 17.84
CA PHE A 169 -3.74 -6.37 18.28
C PHE A 169 -3.62 -7.89 18.44
N ASN A 170 -4.57 -8.54 19.12
CA ASN A 170 -4.52 -9.98 19.33
C ASN A 170 -4.66 -10.77 18.01
N ASP A 171 -5.55 -10.33 17.13
CA ASP A 171 -5.90 -11.06 15.91
C ASP A 171 -4.83 -10.93 14.82
N TYR A 172 -4.14 -9.79 14.72
CA TYR A 172 -3.24 -9.51 13.61
C TYR A 172 -1.77 -9.32 13.99
N LEU A 173 -1.45 -8.94 15.23
CA LEU A 173 -0.10 -8.47 15.59
C LEU A 173 0.58 -9.32 16.66
N LYS A 174 -0.14 -9.73 17.71
CA LYS A 174 0.43 -10.36 18.91
C LYS A 174 1.11 -11.69 18.63
N ASP A 175 0.46 -12.53 17.84
CA ASP A 175 0.98 -13.83 17.42
C ASP A 175 1.61 -13.75 16.01
N GLY A 176 1.77 -12.53 15.47
CA GLY A 176 2.40 -12.29 14.19
C GLY A 176 3.90 -12.60 14.22
N GLU A 177 4.46 -12.93 13.06
CA GLU A 177 5.90 -13.26 12.92
C GLU A 177 6.80 -12.03 12.85
N SER A 178 6.23 -10.82 12.93
CA SER A 178 6.95 -9.56 12.76
C SER A 178 6.58 -8.48 13.78
N ASP A 179 7.56 -7.62 14.07
CA ASP A 179 7.38 -6.38 14.83
C ASP A 179 7.18 -5.16 13.93
N LEU A 180 7.28 -5.34 12.60
CA LEU A 180 7.31 -4.29 11.58
C LEU A 180 6.36 -4.63 10.45
N TYR A 181 5.56 -3.65 10.06
CA TYR A 181 4.54 -3.84 9.04
C TYR A 181 4.56 -2.69 8.06
N LEU A 182 4.17 -2.98 6.83
CA LEU A 182 3.92 -2.01 5.78
C LEU A 182 2.41 -1.83 5.64
N THR A 183 1.96 -0.58 5.74
CA THR A 183 0.59 -0.19 5.42
C THR A 183 0.35 -0.22 3.90
N LEU A 184 -0.91 -0.25 3.46
CA LEU A 184 -1.24 -0.16 2.03
C LEU A 184 -0.74 1.12 1.35
N SER A 185 -0.51 2.18 2.11
CA SER A 185 0.05 3.45 1.64
C SER A 185 1.59 3.44 1.53
N GLY A 186 2.25 2.35 1.95
CA GLY A 186 3.71 2.24 1.95
C GLY A 186 4.41 2.85 3.17
N VAL A 187 3.66 3.21 4.23
CA VAL A 187 4.25 3.64 5.50
C VAL A 187 4.64 2.43 6.33
N VAL A 188 5.89 2.40 6.80
CA VAL A 188 6.40 1.39 7.73
C VAL A 188 5.99 1.77 9.15
N VAL A 189 5.37 0.83 9.85
CA VAL A 189 4.91 0.98 11.23
C VAL A 189 5.47 -0.14 12.10
N THR A 190 5.67 0.18 13.38
CA THR A 190 5.74 -0.82 14.45
C THR A 190 4.53 -0.66 15.36
N TYR A 191 4.42 -1.45 16.42
CA TYR A 191 3.34 -1.34 17.39
C TYR A 191 3.86 -1.33 18.83
N GLY A 192 3.06 -0.78 19.74
CA GLY A 192 3.37 -0.79 21.16
C GLY A 192 2.39 0.04 21.98
N THR A 193 2.70 0.22 23.26
CA THR A 193 1.90 1.09 24.14
C THR A 193 2.35 2.54 24.03
N ALA A 194 1.44 3.44 23.65
CA ALA A 194 1.66 4.88 23.67
C ALA A 194 0.39 5.64 24.07
N ASP A 195 0.60 6.85 24.61
CA ASP A 195 -0.46 7.73 25.09
C ASP A 195 -1.38 7.01 26.10
N MET A 196 -2.56 6.53 25.65
CA MET A 196 -3.57 5.87 26.50
C MET A 196 -3.84 4.40 26.14
N GLY A 197 -3.07 3.78 25.24
CA GLY A 197 -3.37 2.41 24.82
C GLY A 197 -2.37 1.81 23.84
N LEU A 198 -2.82 0.77 23.13
CA LEU A 198 -2.08 0.17 22.03
C LEU A 198 -2.17 1.05 20.80
N ALA A 199 -1.06 1.20 20.08
CA ALA A 199 -1.00 2.00 18.87
C ALA A 199 -0.01 1.44 17.85
N LEU A 200 -0.29 1.69 16.57
CA LEU A 200 0.70 1.65 15.50
C LEU A 200 1.52 2.95 15.53
N MET A 201 2.82 2.81 15.37
CA MET A 201 3.80 3.89 15.45
C MET A 201 4.60 3.95 14.15
N PRO A 202 4.31 4.92 13.27
CA PRO A 202 5.07 5.11 12.05
C PRO A 202 6.56 5.34 12.31
N LEU A 203 7.41 4.76 11.47
CA LEU A 203 8.84 5.05 11.44
C LEU A 203 9.09 6.34 10.67
N ASN A 204 10.10 7.09 11.08
CA ASN A 204 10.57 8.23 10.29
C ASN A 204 11.17 7.76 8.95
N LYS A 205 11.23 8.68 7.98
CA LYS A 205 11.65 8.38 6.60
C LYS A 205 13.00 7.66 6.48
N GLU A 206 13.98 8.04 7.32
CA GLU A 206 15.32 7.45 7.27
C GLU A 206 15.30 5.99 7.73
N MET A 207 14.66 5.72 8.86
CA MET A 207 14.57 4.36 9.39
C MET A 207 13.65 3.48 8.55
N ALA A 208 12.53 4.01 8.06
CA ALA A 208 11.63 3.29 7.16
C ALA A 208 12.37 2.82 5.89
N LYS A 209 13.18 3.70 5.28
CA LYS A 209 14.01 3.34 4.13
C LYS A 209 15.01 2.23 4.48
N PHE A 210 15.70 2.34 5.60
CA PHE A 210 16.67 1.34 6.04
C PHE A 210 16.02 -0.05 6.21
N VAL A 211 14.85 -0.12 6.85
CA VAL A 211 14.09 -1.36 7.03
C VAL A 211 13.68 -1.96 5.67
N LEU A 212 13.17 -1.14 4.75
CA LEU A 212 12.74 -1.61 3.43
C LEU A 212 13.91 -2.13 2.59
N ASP A 213 15.04 -1.42 2.58
CA ASP A 213 16.25 -1.86 1.86
C ASP A 213 16.73 -3.22 2.42
N LYS A 214 16.67 -3.43 3.75
CA LYS A 214 17.04 -4.71 4.39
C LYS A 214 16.04 -5.85 4.15
N HIS A 215 14.76 -5.53 4.13
CA HIS A 215 13.72 -6.50 3.83
C HIS A 215 13.89 -7.07 2.41
N GLN A 216 14.22 -6.21 1.44
CA GLN A 216 14.48 -6.63 0.06
C GLN A 216 15.72 -7.52 -0.07
N GLU A 217 16.81 -7.21 0.64
CA GLU A 217 18.00 -8.07 0.69
C GLU A 217 17.68 -9.48 1.22
N SER A 218 16.77 -9.58 2.19
CA SER A 218 16.41 -10.84 2.85
C SER A 218 15.52 -11.74 1.98
N GLY A 219 14.70 -11.15 1.11
CA GLY A 219 13.83 -11.87 0.17
C GLY A 219 14.52 -12.34 -1.11
N ALA A 220 15.70 -11.81 -1.45
CA ALA A 220 16.47 -12.20 -2.62
C ALA A 220 17.22 -13.54 -2.45
N ASP A 221 17.35 -14.03 -1.20
CA ASP A 221 18.06 -15.25 -0.84
C ASP A 221 17.14 -16.46 -0.56
N ALA A 222 15.81 -16.32 -0.76
CA ALA A 222 14.79 -17.36 -0.55
C ALA A 222 14.25 -17.93 -1.87
#